data_AF-A0A9D5GKY4-F1
#
_entry.id   AF-A0A9D5GKY4-F1
#
_cell.length_a   1.000
_cell.length_b   1.000
_cell.length_c   1.000
_cell.angle_alpha   90.00
_cell.angle_beta   90.00
_cell.angle_gamma   90.00
#
_symmetry.space_group_name_H-M   'P 1'
#
loop_
_entity.id
_entity.type
_entity.pdbx_description
1 polymer ?
#
loop_
_entity_poly.entity_id
_entity_poly.type
_entity_poly.pdbx_seq_one_letter_code
_entity_poly.pdbx_strand_id
1 'polypeptide(L)'
;MTSQELQNHLSEREDGRKTIELMDKLGFSLDFVAANVLSKADVTIAQTAMLWMGMPNKHDRKRTRQLFDALAAVGLLKPADEEGETWRPITR
;
A
#
# COMPACT_ATOMS: atom_id res chain seq x y z
N MET A 1 4.57 -12.11 0.26
CA MET A 1 4.01 -11.74 1.57
C MET A 1 2.51 -12.00 1.57
N THR A 2 2.00 -12.77 2.53
CA THR A 2 0.57 -13.02 2.75
C THR A 2 -0.05 -11.91 3.63
N SER A 3 -1.38 -11.84 3.71
CA SER A 3 -2.06 -10.87 4.60
C SER A 3 -1.78 -11.12 6.08
N GLN A 4 -1.65 -12.38 6.50
CA GLN A 4 -1.27 -12.74 7.87
C GLN A 4 0.17 -12.30 8.19
N GLU A 5 1.11 -12.50 7.27
CA GLU A 5 2.50 -12.01 7.42
C GLU A 5 2.54 -10.49 7.52
N LEU A 6 1.76 -9.80 6.69
CA LEU A 6 1.61 -8.34 6.74
C LEU A 6 1.05 -7.87 8.09
N GLN A 7 -0.02 -8.53 8.56
CA GLN A 7 -0.64 -8.19 9.84
C GLN A 7 0.34 -8.36 11.01
N ASN A 8 1.10 -9.46 11.02
CA ASN A 8 2.10 -9.72 12.04
C ASN A 8 3.20 -8.64 12.00
N HIS A 9 3.72 -8.33 10.80
CA HIS A 9 4.77 -7.32 10.63
C HIS A 9 4.36 -5.93 11.13
N LEU A 10 3.10 -5.54 10.89
CA LEU A 10 2.57 -4.24 11.29
C LEU A 10 2.19 -4.20 12.77
N SER A 11 1.75 -5.31 13.35
CA SER A 11 1.28 -5.36 14.75
C SER A 11 2.41 -5.22 15.77
N GLU A 12 3.65 -5.56 15.38
CA GLU A 12 4.85 -5.46 16.22
C GLU A 12 5.37 -4.02 16.41
N ARG A 13 4.80 -3.03 15.71
CA ARG A 13 5.26 -1.63 15.73
C ARG A 13 4.09 -0.67 15.99
N GLU A 14 4.34 0.40 16.73
CA GLU A 14 3.31 1.44 16.98
C GLU A 14 2.81 2.07 15.67
N ASP A 15 3.73 2.41 14.76
CA ASP A 15 3.39 3.00 13.46
C ASP A 15 2.78 1.98 12.49
N GLY A 16 3.03 0.69 12.71
CA GLY A 16 2.38 -0.37 11.96
C GLY A 16 0.89 -0.52 12.32
N ARG A 17 0.52 -0.38 13.60
CA ARG A 17 -0.90 -0.32 14.01
C ARG A 17 -1.64 0.87 13.40
N LYS A 18 -1.03 2.07 13.42
CA LYS A 18 -1.58 3.26 12.74
C LYS A 18 -1.77 3.04 11.24
N THR A 19 -0.88 2.28 10.60
CA THR A 19 -0.99 1.93 9.19
C THR A 19 -2.19 1.01 8.92
N ILE A 20 -2.43 0.01 9.78
CA ILE A 20 -3.63 -0.86 9.69
C ILE A 20 -4.91 -0.03 9.83
N GLU A 21 -5.00 0.85 10.82
CA GLU A 21 -6.16 1.72 11.04
C GLU A 21 -6.40 2.66 9.84
N LEU A 22 -5.33 3.20 9.25
CA LEU A 22 -5.43 4.01 8.05
C LEU A 22 -5.94 3.21 6.85
N MET A 23 -5.42 1.98 6.65
CA MET A 23 -5.89 1.10 5.58
C MET A 23 -7.39 0.85 5.67
N ASP A 24 -7.88 0.52 6.86
CA ASP A 24 -9.30 0.32 7.12
C ASP A 24 -10.13 1.58 6.84
N LYS A 25 -9.69 2.74 7.34
CA LYS A 25 -10.32 4.04 7.07
C LYS A 25 -10.38 4.41 5.59
N LEU A 26 -9.38 4.00 4.81
CA LEU A 26 -9.32 4.23 3.36
C LEU A 26 -10.12 3.20 2.55
N GLY A 27 -10.51 2.08 3.17
CA GLY A 27 -11.27 0.99 2.52
C GLY A 27 -10.39 -0.08 1.85
N PHE A 28 -9.12 -0.22 2.25
CA PHE A 28 -8.21 -1.25 1.75
C PHE A 28 -8.13 -2.43 2.71
N SER A 29 -8.38 -3.64 2.21
CA SER A 29 -8.13 -4.86 2.97
C SER A 29 -6.65 -5.25 2.97
N LEU A 30 -6.22 -5.95 4.03
CA LEU A 30 -4.87 -6.52 4.09
C LEU A 30 -4.60 -7.49 2.94
N ASP A 31 -5.60 -8.30 2.55
CA ASP A 31 -5.51 -9.21 1.42
C ASP A 31 -5.25 -8.47 0.11
N PHE A 32 -5.97 -7.37 -0.13
CA PHE A 32 -5.77 -6.57 -1.33
C PHE A 32 -4.36 -6.01 -1.38
N VAL A 33 -3.87 -5.44 -0.26
CA VAL A 33 -2.54 -4.84 -0.20
C VAL A 33 -1.44 -5.90 -0.35
N ALA A 34 -1.55 -7.03 0.34
CA ALA A 34 -0.59 -8.13 0.21
C ALA A 34 -0.54 -8.66 -1.23
N ALA A 35 -1.69 -8.89 -1.85
CA ALA A 35 -1.78 -9.51 -3.18
C ALA A 35 -1.47 -8.55 -4.34
N ASN A 36 -1.83 -7.26 -4.24
CA ASN A 36 -1.77 -6.33 -5.38
C ASN A 36 -0.73 -5.23 -5.25
N VAL A 37 -0.20 -5.02 -4.04
CA VAL A 37 0.84 -4.00 -3.79
C VAL A 37 2.15 -4.68 -3.44
N LEU A 38 2.19 -5.47 -2.36
CA LEU A 38 3.44 -6.00 -1.81
C LEU A 38 3.97 -7.26 -2.51
N SER A 39 3.16 -7.95 -3.32
CA SER A 39 3.59 -9.12 -4.09
C SER A 39 4.21 -8.78 -5.46
N LYS A 40 4.12 -7.52 -5.89
CA LYS A 40 4.52 -7.07 -7.23
C LYS A 40 5.94 -6.52 -7.22
N ALA A 41 6.60 -6.51 -8.37
CA ALA A 41 7.95 -5.96 -8.50
C ALA A 41 7.94 -4.42 -8.41
N ASP A 42 7.10 -3.79 -9.23
CA ASP A 42 6.85 -2.35 -9.23
C ASP A 42 5.33 -2.11 -9.36
N VAL A 43 4.84 -1.05 -8.72
CA VAL A 43 3.42 -0.67 -8.72
C VAL A 43 3.27 0.84 -8.88
N THR A 44 2.20 1.26 -9.52
CA THR A 44 1.84 2.68 -9.63
C THR A 44 0.51 2.96 -8.94
N ILE A 45 0.33 4.20 -8.49
CA ILE A 45 -0.92 4.66 -7.87
C ILE A 45 -2.09 4.45 -8.83
N ALA A 46 -1.91 4.75 -10.12
CA ALA A 46 -2.95 4.62 -11.12
C ALA A 46 -3.39 3.17 -11.30
N GLN A 47 -2.45 2.24 -11.43
CA GLN A 47 -2.75 0.81 -11.59
C GLN A 47 -3.40 0.22 -10.34
N THR A 48 -2.88 0.52 -9.14
CA THR A 48 -3.48 0.01 -7.90
C THR A 48 -4.87 0.58 -7.67
N ALA A 49 -5.11 1.86 -7.97
CA ALA A 49 -6.45 2.45 -7.90
C ALA A 49 -7.41 1.81 -8.91
N MET A 50 -6.93 1.48 -10.11
CA MET A 50 -7.70 0.76 -11.14
C MET A 50 -8.10 -0.62 -10.67
N LEU A 51 -7.18 -1.38 -10.08
CA LEU A 51 -7.46 -2.72 -9.52
C LEU A 51 -8.45 -2.67 -8.35
N TRP A 52 -8.41 -1.60 -7.56
CA TRP A 52 -9.29 -1.44 -6.40
C TRP A 52 -10.72 -1.01 -6.79
N MET A 53 -10.86 -0.02 -7.67
CA MET A 53 -12.15 0.62 -7.96
C MET A 53 -12.74 0.28 -9.33
N GLY A 54 -11.97 -0.32 -10.23
CA GLY A 54 -12.36 -0.56 -11.64
C GLY A 54 -12.36 0.70 -12.51
N MET A 55 -12.87 1.82 -12.02
CA MET A 55 -12.86 3.13 -12.69
C MET A 55 -12.52 4.24 -11.69
N PRO A 56 -11.23 4.45 -11.38
CA PRO A 56 -10.81 5.34 -10.29
C PRO A 56 -10.92 6.81 -10.68
N ASN A 57 -11.46 7.61 -9.78
CA ASN A 57 -11.48 9.06 -9.88
C ASN A 57 -10.27 9.71 -9.15
N LYS A 58 -10.25 11.05 -9.09
CA LYS A 58 -9.18 11.81 -8.42
C LYS A 58 -9.07 11.50 -6.92
N HIS A 59 -10.19 11.29 -6.24
CA HIS A 59 -10.21 10.95 -4.82
C HIS A 59 -9.67 9.54 -4.57
N ASP A 60 -10.01 8.57 -5.43
CA ASP A 60 -9.52 7.20 -5.30
C ASP A 60 -8.00 7.14 -5.46
N ARG A 61 -7.46 7.83 -6.50
CA ARG A 61 -6.01 7.99 -6.68
C ARG A 61 -5.35 8.64 -5.47
N LYS A 62 -5.97 9.65 -4.87
CA LYS A 62 -5.47 10.29 -3.65
C LYS A 62 -5.44 9.31 -2.46
N ARG A 63 -6.47 8.48 -2.29
CA ARG A 63 -6.50 7.44 -1.23
C ARG A 63 -5.42 6.39 -1.46
N THR A 64 -5.24 5.93 -2.69
CA THR A 64 -4.15 5.00 -3.04
C THR A 64 -2.77 5.61 -2.78
N ARG A 65 -2.57 6.91 -3.05
CA ARG A 65 -1.34 7.61 -2.67
C ARG A 65 -1.11 7.61 -1.16
N GLN A 66 -2.16 7.93 -0.37
CA GLN A 66 -2.07 7.92 1.09
C GLN A 66 -1.72 6.54 1.65
N LEU A 67 -2.27 5.47 1.05
CA LEU A 67 -1.87 4.10 1.35
C LEU A 67 -0.38 3.88 1.10
N PHE A 68 0.13 4.30 -0.06
CA PHE A 68 1.53 4.10 -0.44
C PHE A 68 2.48 4.85 0.49
N ASP A 69 2.17 6.10 0.81
CA ASP A 69 2.97 6.91 1.73
C ASP A 69 3.01 6.26 3.13
N ALA A 70 1.90 5.69 3.62
CA ALA A 70 1.86 5.01 4.92
C ALA A 70 2.68 3.70 4.92
N LEU A 71 2.55 2.89 3.87
CA LEU A 71 3.37 1.68 3.71
C LEU A 71 4.87 2.02 3.59
N ALA A 72 5.21 3.15 2.97
CA ALA A 72 6.58 3.63 2.90
C ALA A 72 7.11 4.10 4.24
N ALA A 73 6.29 4.79 5.04
CA ALA A 73 6.65 5.24 6.38
C ALA A 73 7.02 4.07 7.31
N VAL A 74 6.41 2.89 7.12
CA VAL A 74 6.75 1.67 7.87
C VAL A 74 7.80 0.78 7.19
N GLY A 75 8.36 1.25 6.06
CA GLY A 75 9.45 0.57 5.35
C GLY A 75 9.01 -0.65 4.54
N LEU A 76 7.76 -0.70 4.10
CA LEU A 76 7.23 -1.75 3.20
C LEU A 76 7.26 -1.33 1.73
N LEU A 77 7.26 -0.03 1.44
CA LEU A 77 7.37 0.53 0.09
C LEU A 77 8.49 1.57 0.02
N LYS A 78 9.01 1.82 -1.18
CA LYS A 78 9.82 3.00 -1.50
C LYS A 78 9.53 3.49 -2.92
N PRO A 79 9.72 4.78 -3.22
CA PRO A 79 9.71 5.27 -4.60
C PRO A 79 10.77 4.55 -5.44
N ALA A 80 10.44 4.23 -6.69
CA ALA A 80 11.34 3.65 -7.68
C ALA A 80 11.83 4.68 -8.71
N ASP A 81 11.13 5.80 -8.83
CA ASP A 81 11.48 6.95 -9.68
C ASP A 81 11.50 8.26 -8.88
N GLU A 82 12.10 9.31 -9.46
CA GLU A 82 12.20 10.64 -8.86
C GLU A 82 10.83 11.35 -8.82
N GLU A 83 9.94 11.02 -9.75
CA GLU A 83 8.59 11.59 -9.83
C GLU A 83 7.62 11.02 -8.77
N GLY A 84 7.98 9.89 -8.14
CA GLY A 84 7.18 9.24 -7.11
C GLY A 84 5.89 8.62 -7.64
N GLU A 85 5.85 8.28 -8.92
CA GLU A 85 4.71 7.62 -9.57
C GLU A 85 4.81 6.11 -9.47
N THR A 86 6.03 5.58 -9.55
CA THR A 86 6.34 4.15 -9.41
C THR A 86 6.92 3.86 -8.04
N TRP A 87 6.45 2.78 -7.43
CA TRP A 87 6.83 2.33 -6.09
C TRP A 87 7.22 0.88 -6.12
N ARG A 88 8.18 0.53 -5.28
CA ARG A 88 8.72 -0.82 -5.16
C ARG A 88 8.54 -1.34 -3.73
N PRO A 89 7.98 -2.55 -3.56
CA PRO A 89 8.02 -3.26 -2.29
C PRO A 89 9.44 -3.47 -1.80
N ILE A 90 9.66 -3.19 -0.52
CA ILE A 90 10.91 -3.51 0.16
C ILE A 90 10.77 -4.95 0.63
N THR A 91 11.17 -5.90 -0.22
CA THR A 91 11.31 -7.30 0.18
C THR A 91 12.40 -7.39 1.24
N ARG A 92 12.03 -7.77 2.46
CA ARG A 92 12.96 -8.31 3.46
C ARG A 92 12.99 -9.81 3.35
#